data_AF-A0A3R7M316-F1
#
_entry.id   AF-A0A3R7M316-F1
#
_cell.length_a   1.000
_cell.length_b   1.000
_cell.length_c   1.000
_cell.angle_alpha   90.00
_cell.angle_beta   90.00
_cell.angle_gamma   90.00
#
_symmetry.space_group_name_H-M   'P 1'
#
loop_
_entity.id
_entity.type
_entity.pdbx_description
1 polymer ?
#
loop_
_entity_poly.entity_id
_entity_poly.type
_entity_poly.pdbx_seq_one_letter_code
_entity_poly.pdbx_strand_id
1 'polypeptide(L)'
;MPMKPVAVGTLPADLIDAIRGGAVTLKQLHDDILLFHDEKGSVEWRCTLQPGEVYSYRHQQTGASGSAQVSRFTAVQKATTRPEEEEEEKRAPTASAAEDTHPPPLHRAATATTKSSAVVQQHRSLAIKIAHLLAPAPRDHRDLLRSFAAENGDALSAVLGVITVPNRRGQRELAEAGYELIDIEYYNSKAVKQQVANLALPKVAHNKALLDRFALYADRDVMLATCSRGIMAGLGSSKRKRDEDNDSEDVASDEGAPGRRAEEPAQEAAMTLFTSMDQSGIRWTDGDLAKGQWVLSSAAKVVLDRRQRVDTAVGSGEQRTLRPMPIVDASQLVAAQGDYAILRKEYIDVYGMLKRLENVSEAARGWCQSNANRISGELREEMQRWFAAQEHPWTTLIASFNNLHKALYQLKREIEDYVNLREWGVLS
;
A
#
# COMPACT_ATOMS: atom_id res chain seq x y z
N MET A 1 -1.03 -32.05 7.34
CA MET A 1 -0.24 -32.47 8.52
C MET A 1 -0.76 -31.74 9.74
N PRO A 2 -0.95 -32.40 10.90
CA PRO A 2 -1.35 -31.73 12.13
C PRO A 2 -0.23 -30.79 12.58
N MET A 3 -0.51 -29.49 12.58
CA MET A 3 0.45 -28.48 13.01
C MET A 3 0.62 -28.59 14.53
N LYS A 4 1.86 -28.81 15.00
CA LYS A 4 2.18 -28.89 16.43
C LYS A 4 2.73 -27.53 16.87
N PRO A 5 2.07 -26.84 17.83
CA PRO A 5 2.63 -25.60 18.37
C PRO A 5 3.97 -25.89 19.04
N VAL A 6 5.01 -25.13 18.66
CA VAL A 6 6.40 -25.36 19.09
C VAL A 6 6.71 -24.61 20.39
N ALA A 7 6.24 -23.36 20.51
CA ALA A 7 6.44 -22.55 21.70
C ALA A 7 5.35 -21.49 21.88
N VAL A 8 5.12 -21.05 23.12
CA VAL A 8 4.19 -19.96 23.50
C VAL A 8 4.90 -18.91 24.35
N GLY A 9 4.47 -17.65 24.26
CA GLY A 9 5.01 -16.57 25.08
C GLY A 9 5.06 -15.24 24.34
N THR A 10 5.59 -14.23 25.02
CA THR A 10 5.73 -12.87 24.49
C THR A 10 7.05 -12.77 23.72
N LEU A 11 6.98 -12.38 22.46
CA LEU A 11 8.15 -12.05 21.64
C LEU A 11 8.29 -10.51 21.53
N PRO A 12 9.52 -10.00 21.34
CA PRO A 12 9.75 -8.60 20.99
C PRO A 12 8.96 -8.19 19.74
N ALA A 13 8.44 -6.94 19.73
CA ALA A 13 7.59 -6.44 18.65
C ALA A 13 8.30 -6.48 17.28
N ASP A 14 9.60 -6.19 17.25
CA ASP A 14 10.43 -6.25 16.04
C ASP A 14 10.55 -7.66 15.45
N LEU A 15 10.68 -8.68 16.31
CA LEU A 15 10.68 -10.08 15.88
C LEU A 15 9.30 -10.51 15.37
N ILE A 16 8.22 -10.07 16.02
CA ILE A 16 6.83 -10.35 15.58
C ILE A 16 6.58 -9.76 14.19
N ASP A 17 7.00 -8.51 13.97
CA ASP A 17 6.84 -7.83 12.70
C ASP A 17 7.69 -8.50 11.60
N ALA A 18 8.90 -8.95 11.93
CA ALA A 18 9.76 -9.67 11.00
C ALA A 18 9.18 -11.05 10.61
N ILE A 19 8.63 -11.81 11.58
CA ILE A 19 7.93 -13.08 11.32
C ILE A 19 6.69 -12.85 10.44
N ARG A 20 5.88 -11.82 10.71
CA ARG A 20 4.69 -11.48 9.92
C ARG A 20 5.03 -11.01 8.51
N GLY A 21 6.17 -10.34 8.36
CA GLY A 21 6.70 -9.92 7.06
C GLY A 21 7.24 -11.06 6.20
N GLY A 22 7.34 -12.29 6.73
CA GLY A 22 7.91 -13.43 6.04
C GLY A 22 9.42 -13.37 5.84
N ALA A 23 10.08 -12.36 6.41
CA ALA A 23 11.50 -12.05 6.20
C ALA A 23 12.42 -12.79 7.18
N VAL A 24 11.95 -13.87 7.81
CA VAL A 24 12.68 -14.56 8.87
C VAL A 24 12.64 -16.07 8.65
N THR A 25 13.80 -16.70 8.71
CA THR A 25 13.96 -18.15 8.68
C THR A 25 14.10 -18.68 10.11
N LEU A 26 13.34 -19.72 10.43
CA LEU A 26 13.39 -20.42 11.72
C LEU A 26 14.33 -21.62 11.62
N LYS A 27 15.33 -21.68 12.50
CA LYS A 27 16.16 -22.86 12.73
C LYS A 27 16.03 -23.30 14.19
N GLN A 28 15.71 -24.58 14.40
CA GLN A 28 15.81 -25.19 15.71
C GLN A 28 17.21 -25.76 15.87
N LEU A 29 17.96 -25.24 16.83
CA LEU A 29 19.37 -25.66 17.03
C LEU A 29 19.48 -26.74 18.11
N HIS A 30 18.65 -26.64 19.16
CA HIS A 30 18.50 -27.63 20.22
C HIS A 30 17.03 -27.66 20.68
N ASP A 31 16.63 -28.65 21.47
CA ASP A 31 15.26 -28.75 22.01
C ASP A 31 14.85 -27.51 22.82
N ASP A 32 15.83 -26.78 23.38
CA ASP A 32 15.61 -25.63 24.24
C ASP A 32 15.92 -24.28 23.55
N ILE A 33 16.31 -24.25 22.27
CA ILE A 33 16.74 -23.02 21.59
C ILE A 33 16.19 -22.93 20.16
N LEU A 34 15.42 -21.87 19.93
CA LEU A 34 14.95 -21.46 18.60
C LEU A 34 15.73 -20.24 18.12
N LEU A 35 16.15 -20.28 16.87
CA LEU A 35 16.88 -19.20 16.23
C LEU A 35 16.12 -18.67 15.02
N PHE A 36 15.97 -17.36 15.00
CA PHE A 36 15.31 -16.61 13.95
C PHE A 36 16.37 -15.75 13.26
N HIS A 37 16.53 -15.91 11.95
CA HIS A 37 17.48 -15.12 11.16
C HIS A 37 16.73 -14.35 10.08
N ASP A 38 17.04 -13.07 9.91
CA ASP A 38 16.61 -12.30 8.74
C ASP A 38 17.15 -12.95 7.46
N GLU A 39 16.43 -12.85 6.33
CA GLU A 39 16.85 -13.36 5.02
C GLU A 39 18.25 -12.85 4.61
N LYS A 40 18.63 -11.67 5.09
CA LYS A 40 19.95 -11.04 4.85
C LYS A 40 21.05 -11.48 5.83
N GLY A 41 20.72 -12.29 6.85
CA GLY A 41 21.67 -12.77 7.86
C GLY A 41 22.29 -11.69 8.76
N SER A 42 21.79 -10.46 8.70
CA SER A 42 22.29 -9.29 9.44
C SER A 42 21.76 -9.19 10.87
N VAL A 43 20.63 -9.84 11.14
CA VAL A 43 19.98 -9.83 12.45
C VAL A 43 19.59 -11.25 12.83
N GLU A 44 19.98 -11.63 14.05
CA GLU A 44 19.69 -12.92 14.65
C GLU A 44 18.96 -12.72 15.98
N TRP A 45 17.83 -13.41 16.16
CA TRP A 45 17.15 -13.50 17.45
C TRP A 45 17.26 -14.93 17.99
N ARG A 46 17.92 -15.06 19.14
CA ARG A 46 18.07 -16.31 19.88
C ARG A 46 17.03 -16.38 20.98
N CYS A 47 16.10 -17.32 20.84
CA CYS A 47 14.99 -17.55 21.76
C CYS A 47 15.26 -18.80 22.61
N THR A 48 15.35 -18.62 23.93
CA THR A 48 15.51 -19.74 24.87
C THR A 48 14.14 -20.23 25.33
N LEU A 49 13.94 -21.54 25.35
CA LEU A 49 12.71 -22.21 25.73
C LEU A 49 12.83 -22.82 27.13
N GLN A 50 11.74 -22.78 27.89
CA GLN A 50 11.55 -23.62 29.08
C GLN A 50 10.57 -24.75 28.76
N PRO A 51 10.73 -25.94 29.39
CA PRO A 51 9.80 -27.05 29.24
C PRO A 51 8.37 -26.62 29.52
N GLY A 52 7.48 -27.00 28.62
CA GLY A 52 6.11 -26.50 28.56
C GLY A 52 5.12 -27.19 29.50
N GLU A 53 4.10 -26.44 29.87
CA GLU A 53 2.84 -26.94 30.42
C GLU A 53 1.85 -27.28 29.28
N VAL A 54 0.76 -27.96 29.60
CA VAL A 54 -0.29 -28.30 28.63
C VAL A 54 -1.17 -27.07 28.40
N TYR A 55 -1.19 -26.58 27.15
CA TYR A 55 -2.03 -25.45 26.75
C TYR A 55 -3.11 -25.89 25.76
N SER A 56 -4.33 -25.43 25.98
CA SER A 56 -5.42 -25.54 25.02
C SER A 56 -5.25 -24.47 23.93
N TYR A 57 -5.29 -24.87 22.67
CA TYR A 57 -5.21 -23.97 21.52
C TYR A 57 -6.41 -24.13 20.59
N ARG A 58 -6.72 -23.08 19.82
CA ARG A 58 -7.76 -23.08 18.80
C ARG A 58 -7.20 -22.53 17.49
N HIS A 59 -7.26 -23.33 16.44
CA HIS A 59 -6.71 -22.99 15.13
C HIS A 59 -7.55 -21.89 14.46
N GLN A 60 -6.91 -20.79 14.05
CA GLN A 60 -7.63 -19.62 13.52
C GLN A 60 -8.30 -19.86 12.17
N GLN A 61 -7.72 -20.70 11.30
CA GLN A 61 -8.29 -20.95 9.96
C GLN A 61 -9.30 -22.10 9.92
N THR A 62 -9.13 -23.11 10.78
CA THR A 62 -9.98 -24.32 10.75
C THR A 62 -10.91 -24.44 11.96
N GLY A 63 -10.72 -23.61 12.99
CA GLY A 63 -11.49 -23.66 14.23
C GLY A 63 -11.20 -24.87 15.14
N ALA A 64 -10.32 -25.79 14.72
CA ALA A 64 -9.97 -26.99 15.45
C ALA A 64 -9.33 -26.64 16.80
N SER A 65 -9.81 -27.26 17.87
CA SER A 65 -9.27 -27.11 19.21
C SER A 65 -8.51 -28.36 19.62
N GLY A 66 -7.44 -28.18 20.40
CA GLY A 66 -6.59 -29.26 20.87
C GLY A 66 -5.84 -28.85 22.12
N SER A 67 -5.20 -29.82 22.78
CA SER A 67 -4.25 -29.57 23.84
C SER A 67 -2.90 -30.12 23.43
N ALA A 68 -1.84 -29.33 23.63
CA ALA A 68 -0.48 -29.75 23.39
C ALA A 68 0.39 -29.27 24.56
N GLN A 69 1.41 -30.07 24.89
CA GLN A 69 2.47 -29.60 25.75
C GLN A 69 3.36 -28.68 24.93
N VAL A 70 3.42 -27.39 25.29
CA VAL A 70 4.10 -26.37 24.48
C VAL A 70 5.10 -25.61 25.31
N SER A 71 6.37 -25.63 24.89
CA SER A 71 7.47 -24.95 25.56
C SER A 71 7.25 -23.43 25.63
N ARG A 72 7.79 -22.75 26.66
CA ARG A 72 7.58 -21.31 26.86
C ARG A 72 8.82 -20.50 26.51
N PHE A 73 8.66 -19.39 25.79
CA PHE A 73 9.75 -18.42 25.61
C PHE A 73 10.11 -17.75 26.93
N THR A 74 11.39 -17.85 27.31
CA THR A 74 11.90 -17.22 28.54
C THR A 74 12.74 -15.98 28.28
N ALA A 75 13.63 -16.06 27.30
CA ALA A 75 14.53 -14.97 26.95
C ALA A 75 14.70 -14.91 25.44
N VAL A 76 14.70 -13.68 24.91
CA VAL A 76 15.00 -13.40 23.51
C VAL A 76 16.20 -12.45 23.47
N GLN A 77 17.29 -12.90 22.88
CA GLN A 77 18.50 -12.10 22.66
C GLN A 77 18.60 -11.73 21.19
N LYS A 78 18.85 -10.45 20.90
CA LYS A 78 19.05 -9.94 19.54
C LYS A 78 20.53 -9.66 19.32
N ALA A 79 21.11 -10.27 18.30
CA ALA A 79 22.44 -9.97 17.79
C ALA A 79 22.33 -9.29 16.43
N THR A 80 23.15 -8.27 16.20
CA THR A 80 23.24 -7.57 14.90
C THR A 80 24.68 -7.64 14.46
N THR A 81 24.93 -8.38 13.39
CA THR A 81 26.25 -8.46 12.74
C THR A 81 26.44 -7.19 11.92
N ARG A 82 27.30 -6.28 12.39
CA ARG A 82 27.82 -5.20 11.55
C ARG A 82 28.85 -5.79 10.58
N PRO A 83 28.76 -5.50 9.27
CA PRO A 83 29.88 -5.75 8.38
C PRO A 83 30.93 -4.67 8.67
N GLU A 84 31.90 -4.98 9.52
CA GLU A 84 33.17 -4.24 9.52
C GLU A 84 34.09 -4.88 8.47
N GLU A 85 34.71 -3.99 7.71
CA GLU A 85 35.69 -4.23 6.67
C GLU A 85 36.97 -4.84 7.28
N GLU A 86 37.29 -6.08 6.93
CA GLU A 86 38.66 -6.64 6.89
C GLU A 86 38.69 -7.59 5.68
N GLU A 87 39.21 -7.10 4.55
CA GLU A 87 40.57 -7.32 4.05
C GLU A 87 40.79 -8.68 3.37
N GLU A 88 41.24 -8.57 2.12
CA GLU A 88 41.78 -9.59 1.23
C GLU A 88 42.73 -10.57 1.93
N GLU A 89 42.59 -11.87 1.66
CA GLU A 89 43.62 -12.58 0.89
C GLU A 89 43.20 -14.00 0.44
N LYS A 90 43.34 -14.22 -0.87
CA LYS A 90 43.89 -15.42 -1.51
C LYS A 90 43.15 -16.77 -1.37
N ARG A 91 42.39 -17.12 -2.41
CA ARG A 91 42.82 -18.04 -3.50
C ARG A 91 41.62 -18.56 -4.32
N ALA A 92 41.68 -18.36 -5.62
CA ALA A 92 41.15 -19.30 -6.62
C ALA A 92 42.36 -20.00 -7.30
N PRO A 93 42.21 -20.95 -8.23
CA PRO A 93 41.01 -21.67 -8.68
C PRO A 93 41.24 -23.19 -8.82
N THR A 94 40.18 -23.98 -9.07
CA THR A 94 40.35 -25.19 -9.90
C THR A 94 39.11 -25.47 -10.74
N ALA A 95 39.36 -25.69 -12.03
CA ALA A 95 38.42 -26.03 -13.08
C ALA A 95 38.32 -27.55 -13.26
N SER A 96 37.13 -28.01 -13.66
CA SER A 96 36.84 -29.14 -14.57
C SER A 96 35.31 -29.24 -14.63
N ALA A 97 34.60 -29.74 -15.63
CA ALA A 97 34.82 -30.13 -17.01
C ALA A 97 33.40 -30.49 -17.52
N ALA A 98 33.15 -30.33 -18.82
CA ALA A 98 31.86 -30.58 -19.44
C ALA A 98 31.45 -32.06 -19.42
N GLU A 99 30.15 -32.34 -19.40
CA GLU A 99 29.56 -33.28 -20.37
C GLU A 99 28.04 -33.08 -20.52
N ASP A 100 27.64 -32.90 -21.78
CA ASP A 100 26.28 -32.80 -22.28
C ASP A 100 25.55 -34.15 -22.22
N THR A 101 24.28 -34.16 -21.85
CA THR A 101 23.33 -35.15 -22.36
C THR A 101 21.93 -34.54 -22.45
N HIS A 102 21.49 -34.26 -23.68
CA HIS A 102 20.11 -33.88 -23.99
C HIS A 102 19.18 -35.11 -24.04
N PRO A 103 17.91 -34.93 -23.63
CA PRO A 103 16.77 -35.25 -24.50
C PRO A 103 15.78 -34.07 -24.65
N PRO A 104 14.83 -34.11 -25.62
CA PRO A 104 14.17 -32.93 -26.21
C PRO A 104 12.69 -32.81 -25.76
N PRO A 105 11.85 -31.89 -26.30
CA PRO A 105 11.69 -30.55 -25.76
C PRO A 105 10.22 -30.19 -25.42
N LEU A 106 9.96 -29.68 -24.22
CA LEU A 106 8.70 -28.99 -23.88
C LEU A 106 8.96 -27.69 -23.11
N HIS A 107 9.91 -26.86 -23.55
CA HIS A 107 10.16 -25.56 -22.91
C HIS A 107 10.45 -24.48 -23.92
N ARG A 108 9.39 -23.90 -24.50
CA ARG A 108 9.48 -22.67 -25.32
C ARG A 108 9.23 -21.39 -24.51
N ALA A 109 8.86 -21.51 -23.22
CA ALA A 109 8.57 -20.36 -22.36
C ALA A 109 9.67 -20.05 -21.31
N ALA A 110 10.46 -21.04 -20.89
CA ALA A 110 11.43 -20.88 -19.79
C ALA A 110 12.82 -20.34 -20.22
N THR A 111 13.19 -20.48 -21.49
CA THR A 111 14.51 -20.05 -22.00
C THR A 111 14.60 -18.56 -22.35
N ALA A 112 13.46 -17.85 -22.41
CA ALA A 112 13.43 -16.43 -22.74
C ALA A 112 13.80 -15.54 -21.54
N THR A 113 13.38 -15.94 -20.33
CA THR A 113 13.60 -15.19 -19.08
C THR A 113 15.02 -15.30 -18.53
N THR A 114 15.74 -16.39 -18.79
CA THR A 114 17.14 -16.55 -18.35
C THR A 114 18.11 -15.75 -19.22
N LYS A 115 17.84 -15.65 -20.52
CA LYS A 115 18.68 -14.89 -21.46
C LYS A 115 18.52 -13.37 -21.32
N SER A 116 17.32 -12.89 -20.97
CA SER A 116 17.06 -11.46 -20.75
C SER A 116 17.83 -10.90 -19.54
N SER A 117 17.90 -11.67 -18.44
CA SER A 117 18.65 -11.26 -17.24
C SER A 117 20.16 -11.16 -17.50
N ALA A 118 20.73 -12.11 -18.26
CA ALA A 118 22.17 -12.14 -18.57
C ALA A 118 22.65 -10.94 -19.40
N VAL A 119 21.89 -10.53 -20.42
CA VAL A 119 22.23 -9.38 -21.29
C VAL A 119 22.20 -8.06 -20.50
N VAL A 120 21.19 -7.89 -19.63
CA VAL A 120 21.09 -6.69 -18.78
C VAL A 120 22.20 -6.64 -17.74
N GLN A 121 22.60 -7.78 -17.18
CA GLN A 121 23.73 -7.85 -16.25
C GLN A 121 25.07 -7.55 -16.95
N GLN A 122 25.29 -8.10 -18.15
CA GLN A 122 26.51 -7.89 -18.93
C GLN A 122 26.69 -6.42 -19.36
N HIS A 123 25.60 -5.73 -19.72
CA HIS A 123 25.61 -4.35 -20.18
C HIS A 123 24.87 -3.41 -19.22
N ARG A 124 25.03 -3.62 -17.90
CA ARG A 124 24.26 -2.94 -16.85
C ARG A 124 24.35 -1.41 -16.91
N SER A 125 25.54 -0.85 -17.12
CA SER A 125 25.74 0.61 -17.19
C SER A 125 24.98 1.24 -18.37
N LEU A 126 25.02 0.59 -19.53
CA LEU A 126 24.28 1.01 -20.73
C LEU A 126 22.76 0.88 -20.52
N ALA A 127 22.32 -0.25 -19.94
CA ALA A 127 20.92 -0.49 -19.62
C ALA A 127 20.33 0.56 -18.67
N ILE A 128 21.07 0.94 -17.62
CA ILE A 128 20.68 2.00 -16.69
C ILE A 128 20.54 3.34 -17.41
N LYS A 129 21.53 3.74 -18.23
CA LYS A 129 21.47 5.01 -18.99
C LYS A 129 20.27 5.07 -19.92
N ILE A 130 20.01 3.98 -20.65
CA ILE A 130 18.87 3.87 -21.56
C ILE A 130 17.55 3.93 -20.79
N ALA A 131 17.46 3.21 -19.66
CA ALA A 131 16.27 3.21 -18.82
C ALA A 131 15.93 4.61 -18.31
N HIS A 132 16.92 5.34 -17.80
CA HIS A 132 16.71 6.71 -17.31
C HIS A 132 16.39 7.72 -18.42
N LEU A 133 16.88 7.50 -19.65
CA LEU A 133 16.54 8.34 -20.79
C LEU A 133 15.09 8.12 -21.27
N LEU A 134 14.62 6.87 -21.25
CA LEU A 134 13.32 6.45 -21.77
C LEU A 134 12.18 6.53 -20.75
N ALA A 135 12.48 6.55 -19.45
CA ALA A 135 11.47 6.60 -18.40
C ALA A 135 10.47 7.77 -18.54
N PRO A 136 10.92 9.01 -18.86
CA PRO A 136 9.99 10.15 -18.91
C PRO A 136 9.12 10.15 -20.17
N ALA A 137 9.58 9.57 -21.29
CA ALA A 137 8.82 9.55 -22.53
C ALA A 137 9.35 8.49 -23.53
N PRO A 138 8.47 7.86 -24.32
CA PRO A 138 8.88 7.05 -25.46
C PRO A 138 9.73 7.86 -26.46
N ARG A 139 10.65 7.18 -27.13
CA ARG A 139 11.56 7.80 -28.12
C ARG A 139 11.60 7.01 -29.42
N ASP A 140 11.85 7.72 -30.50
CA ASP A 140 12.08 7.11 -31.80
C ASP A 140 13.40 6.33 -31.80
N HIS A 141 13.40 5.19 -32.48
CA HIS A 141 14.58 4.32 -32.53
C HIS A 141 15.80 5.04 -33.12
N ARG A 142 15.59 5.91 -34.11
CA ARG A 142 16.64 6.71 -34.74
C ARG A 142 17.26 7.72 -33.76
N ASP A 143 16.46 8.30 -32.87
CA ASP A 143 16.96 9.25 -31.88
C ASP A 143 17.78 8.54 -30.81
N LEU A 144 17.37 7.34 -30.40
CA LEU A 144 18.15 6.49 -29.49
C LEU A 144 19.52 6.12 -30.07
N LEU A 145 19.56 5.72 -31.35
CA LEU A 145 20.82 5.43 -32.03
C LEU A 145 21.74 6.67 -32.08
N ARG A 146 21.17 7.88 -32.21
CA ARG A 146 21.94 9.12 -32.17
C ARG A 146 22.45 9.44 -30.76
N SER A 147 21.63 9.27 -29.73
CA SER A 147 22.00 9.53 -28.32
C SER A 147 23.06 8.57 -27.79
N PHE A 148 23.16 7.36 -28.37
CA PHE A 148 24.11 6.33 -27.99
C PHE A 148 25.08 5.97 -29.12
N ALA A 149 25.37 6.90 -30.04
CA ALA A 149 26.21 6.66 -31.20
C ALA A 149 27.66 6.23 -30.86
N ALA A 150 28.13 6.53 -29.64
CA ALA A 150 29.45 6.14 -29.15
C ALA A 150 29.50 4.72 -28.54
N GLU A 151 28.36 4.07 -28.37
CA GLU A 151 28.25 2.74 -27.74
C GLU A 151 28.26 1.63 -28.80
N ASN A 152 28.59 0.39 -28.41
CA ASN A 152 28.56 -0.76 -29.31
C ASN A 152 27.12 -1.03 -29.80
N GLY A 153 26.90 -0.95 -31.12
CA GLY A 153 25.58 -1.08 -31.75
C GLY A 153 24.87 -2.41 -31.49
N ASP A 154 25.63 -3.50 -31.36
CA ASP A 154 25.08 -4.84 -31.07
C ASP A 154 24.62 -4.93 -29.61
N ALA A 155 25.43 -4.38 -28.69
CA ALA A 155 25.07 -4.31 -27.27
C ALA A 155 23.85 -3.39 -27.04
N LEU A 156 23.81 -2.24 -27.71
CA LEU A 156 22.66 -1.32 -27.68
C LEU A 156 21.38 -2.00 -28.18
N SER A 157 21.46 -2.70 -29.31
CA SER A 157 20.31 -3.41 -29.90
C SER A 157 19.82 -4.55 -29.00
N ALA A 158 20.75 -5.32 -28.41
CA ALA A 158 20.44 -6.38 -27.46
C ALA A 158 19.75 -5.84 -26.20
N VAL A 159 20.30 -4.78 -25.59
CA VAL A 159 19.72 -4.14 -24.39
C VAL A 159 18.35 -3.55 -24.70
N LEU A 160 18.19 -2.81 -25.80
CA LEU A 160 16.90 -2.27 -26.23
C LEU A 160 15.87 -3.38 -26.46
N GLY A 161 16.28 -4.53 -27.01
CA GLY A 161 15.40 -5.68 -27.20
C GLY A 161 14.87 -6.28 -25.90
N VAL A 162 15.59 -6.11 -24.78
CA VAL A 162 15.20 -6.65 -23.47
C VAL A 162 14.38 -5.65 -22.65
N ILE A 163 14.78 -4.38 -22.61
CA ILE A 163 14.20 -3.40 -21.68
C ILE A 163 13.14 -2.48 -22.31
N THR A 164 12.86 -2.63 -23.62
CA THR A 164 11.89 -1.79 -24.34
C THR A 164 10.89 -2.60 -25.17
N VAL A 165 9.71 -2.03 -25.37
CA VAL A 165 8.65 -2.54 -26.25
C VAL A 165 8.29 -1.43 -27.25
N PRO A 166 7.95 -1.74 -28.51
CA PRO A 166 7.40 -0.74 -29.42
C PRO A 166 5.97 -0.34 -29.04
N ASN A 167 5.70 0.96 -28.97
CA ASN A 167 4.35 1.49 -28.78
C ASN A 167 3.55 1.50 -30.09
N ARG A 168 2.27 1.88 -30.02
CA ARG A 168 1.37 1.98 -31.21
C ARG A 168 1.84 2.94 -32.29
N ARG A 169 2.74 3.87 -31.97
CA ARG A 169 3.34 4.84 -32.90
C ARG A 169 4.70 4.38 -33.44
N GLY A 170 5.16 3.18 -33.09
CA GLY A 170 6.46 2.64 -33.49
C GLY A 170 7.64 3.18 -32.67
N GLN A 171 7.39 4.00 -31.64
CA GLN A 171 8.43 4.50 -30.73
C GLN A 171 8.75 3.44 -29.67
N ARG A 172 9.99 3.40 -29.21
CA ARG A 172 10.39 2.52 -28.13
C ARG A 172 9.96 3.13 -26.80
N GLU A 173 9.19 2.36 -26.05
CA GLU A 173 8.81 2.65 -24.68
C GLU A 173 9.43 1.64 -23.73
N LEU A 174 9.63 2.05 -22.47
CA LEU A 174 10.21 1.18 -21.48
C LEU A 174 9.26 0.03 -21.11
N ALA A 175 9.81 -1.19 -21.06
CA ALA A 175 9.15 -2.38 -20.54
C ALA A 175 9.26 -2.43 -19.01
N GLU A 176 8.56 -3.36 -18.37
CA GLU A 176 8.65 -3.59 -16.92
C GLU A 176 10.11 -3.81 -16.46
N ALA A 177 10.86 -4.67 -17.14
CA ALA A 177 12.27 -4.94 -16.85
C ALA A 177 13.16 -3.69 -16.90
N GLY A 178 12.77 -2.66 -17.65
CA GLY A 178 13.46 -1.38 -17.63
C GLY A 178 13.13 -0.53 -16.40
N TYR A 179 11.90 -0.63 -15.87
CA TYR A 179 11.50 0.09 -14.66
C TYR A 179 12.14 -0.47 -13.39
N GLU A 180 12.55 -1.73 -13.39
CA GLU A 180 13.38 -2.32 -12.33
C GLU A 180 14.73 -1.61 -12.18
N LEU A 181 15.27 -1.06 -13.27
CA LEU A 181 16.59 -0.42 -13.31
C LEU A 181 16.55 1.07 -12.97
N ILE A 182 15.35 1.65 -12.86
CA ILE A 182 15.20 3.09 -12.67
C ILE A 182 15.39 3.44 -11.20
N ASP A 183 16.14 4.52 -10.97
CA ASP A 183 16.07 5.26 -9.73
C ASP A 183 15.32 6.57 -9.90
N ILE A 184 14.11 6.65 -9.32
CA ILE A 184 13.26 7.83 -9.45
C ILE A 184 13.89 9.07 -8.79
N GLU A 185 14.77 8.88 -7.81
CA GLU A 185 15.50 9.96 -7.17
C GLU A 185 16.59 10.59 -8.06
N TYR A 186 16.95 9.93 -9.17
CA TYR A 186 17.86 10.49 -10.17
C TYR A 186 17.34 11.79 -10.82
N TYR A 187 16.01 11.99 -10.85
CA TYR A 187 15.41 13.17 -11.47
C TYR A 187 15.25 14.32 -10.48
N ASN A 188 15.87 15.47 -10.75
CA ASN A 188 15.76 16.64 -9.86
C ASN A 188 14.37 17.32 -9.91
N SER A 189 13.61 17.13 -10.98
CA SER A 189 12.31 17.78 -11.16
C SER A 189 11.17 16.89 -10.68
N LYS A 190 10.34 17.42 -9.77
CA LYS A 190 9.13 16.75 -9.30
C LYS A 190 8.17 16.40 -10.44
N ALA A 191 8.03 17.28 -11.43
CA ALA A 191 7.18 17.03 -12.60
C ALA A 191 7.69 15.83 -13.41
N VAL A 192 9.01 15.67 -13.53
CA VAL A 192 9.62 14.53 -14.23
C VAL A 192 9.44 13.24 -13.42
N LYS A 193 9.64 13.28 -12.09
CA LYS A 193 9.37 12.13 -11.20
C LYS A 193 7.92 11.65 -11.34
N GLN A 194 6.97 12.58 -11.34
CA GLN A 194 5.54 12.31 -11.49
C GLN A 194 5.21 11.73 -12.87
N GLN A 195 5.78 12.30 -13.93
CA GLN A 195 5.63 11.79 -15.30
C GLN A 195 6.16 10.35 -15.43
N VAL A 196 7.35 10.07 -14.88
CA VAL A 196 7.94 8.73 -14.87
C VAL A 196 7.05 7.75 -14.10
N ALA A 197 6.58 8.14 -12.91
CA ALA A 197 5.71 7.32 -12.08
C ALA A 197 4.38 7.01 -12.77
N ASN A 198 3.77 7.98 -13.44
CA ASN A 198 2.53 7.80 -14.18
C ASN A 198 2.69 6.81 -15.36
N LEU A 199 3.84 6.82 -16.03
CA LEU A 199 4.15 5.88 -17.11
C LEU A 199 4.52 4.48 -16.61
N ALA A 200 5.10 4.40 -15.40
CA ALA A 200 5.50 3.15 -14.77
C ALA A 200 4.30 2.37 -14.22
N LEU A 201 3.41 3.03 -13.48
CA LEU A 201 2.33 2.39 -12.71
C LEU A 201 1.49 1.37 -13.51
N PRO A 202 0.96 1.69 -14.71
CA PRO A 202 0.18 0.73 -15.49
C PRO A 202 0.95 -0.52 -15.90
N LYS A 203 2.28 -0.43 -15.99
CA LYS A 203 3.18 -1.49 -16.47
C LYS A 203 3.69 -2.36 -15.33
N VAL A 204 3.89 -1.78 -14.14
CA VAL A 204 4.37 -2.48 -12.94
C VAL A 204 3.24 -2.88 -11.98
N ALA A 205 1.98 -2.78 -12.41
CA ALA A 205 0.80 -2.97 -11.55
C ALA A 205 0.75 -4.31 -10.80
N HIS A 206 1.42 -5.33 -11.32
CA HIS A 206 1.47 -6.68 -10.76
C HIS A 206 2.69 -6.92 -9.84
N ASN A 207 3.64 -5.99 -9.80
CA ASN A 207 4.84 -6.05 -8.96
C ASN A 207 4.71 -5.04 -7.81
N LYS A 208 4.35 -5.53 -6.62
CA LYS A 208 4.07 -4.70 -5.45
C LYS A 208 5.25 -3.81 -5.04
N ALA A 209 6.47 -4.32 -5.10
CA ALA A 209 7.66 -3.58 -4.70
C ALA A 209 7.93 -2.38 -5.62
N LEU A 210 7.78 -2.56 -6.94
CA LEU A 210 7.90 -1.46 -7.90
C LEU A 210 6.72 -0.49 -7.79
N LEU A 211 5.51 -1.02 -7.58
CA LEU A 211 4.31 -0.21 -7.44
C LEU A 211 4.42 0.74 -6.24
N ASP A 212 4.85 0.26 -5.07
CA ASP A 212 5.01 1.09 -3.87
C ASP A 212 6.07 2.20 -4.09
N ARG A 213 7.14 1.89 -4.83
CA ARG A 213 8.20 2.87 -5.17
C ARG A 213 7.68 4.01 -6.03
N PHE A 214 6.87 3.72 -7.05
CA PHE A 214 6.37 4.73 -7.99
C PHE A 214 5.10 5.43 -7.49
N ALA A 215 4.28 4.76 -6.66
CA ALA A 215 3.02 5.30 -6.15
C ALA A 215 3.18 6.61 -5.36
N LEU A 216 4.32 6.81 -4.69
CA LEU A 216 4.62 8.05 -3.93
C LEU A 216 4.68 9.31 -4.81
N TYR A 217 4.98 9.15 -6.10
CA TYR A 217 5.21 10.26 -7.03
C TYR A 217 4.11 10.39 -8.07
N ALA A 218 3.25 9.39 -8.22
CA ALA A 218 2.23 9.34 -9.25
C ALA A 218 1.04 10.25 -8.95
N ASP A 219 0.32 10.62 -10.02
CA ASP A 219 -0.97 11.29 -9.92
C ASP A 219 -2.01 10.41 -9.26
N ARG A 220 -2.87 11.05 -8.47
CA ARG A 220 -4.00 10.40 -7.81
C ARG A 220 -4.87 9.63 -8.81
N ASP A 221 -5.15 10.21 -9.97
CA ASP A 221 -6.03 9.59 -10.96
C ASP A 221 -5.39 8.37 -11.63
N VAL A 222 -4.07 8.39 -11.85
CA VAL A 222 -3.33 7.25 -12.42
C VAL A 222 -3.19 6.14 -11.38
N MET A 223 -2.90 6.51 -10.12
CA MET A 223 -2.88 5.59 -8.99
C MET A 223 -4.25 4.93 -8.81
N LEU A 224 -5.34 5.72 -8.83
CA LEU A 224 -6.70 5.19 -8.77
C LEU A 224 -6.99 4.30 -9.96
N ALA A 225 -6.70 4.68 -11.20
CA ALA A 225 -6.95 3.85 -12.38
C ALA A 225 -6.18 2.52 -12.37
N THR A 226 -4.94 2.55 -11.86
CA THR A 226 -4.06 1.37 -11.80
C THR A 226 -4.44 0.44 -10.65
N CYS A 227 -4.74 0.99 -9.46
CA CYS A 227 -5.10 0.23 -8.27
C CYS A 227 -6.59 -0.16 -8.22
N SER A 228 -7.47 0.53 -8.97
CA SER A 228 -8.90 0.22 -9.04
C SER A 228 -9.25 -0.94 -9.96
N ARG A 229 -8.31 -1.44 -10.77
CA ARG A 229 -8.52 -2.62 -11.62
C ARG A 229 -8.78 -3.91 -10.83
N GLY A 230 -8.55 -3.91 -9.52
CA GLY A 230 -8.99 -4.96 -8.59
C GLY A 230 -10.14 -4.56 -7.63
N ILE A 231 -10.61 -3.30 -7.65
CA ILE A 231 -11.50 -2.75 -6.60
C ILE A 231 -12.84 -2.24 -7.15
N MET A 232 -12.96 -1.87 -8.44
CA MET A 232 -14.20 -1.25 -8.98
C MET A 232 -14.87 -1.96 -10.17
N ALA A 233 -14.43 -3.17 -10.58
CA ALA A 233 -15.07 -3.90 -11.68
C ALA A 233 -16.49 -4.44 -11.38
N GLY A 234 -16.98 -4.30 -10.15
CA GLY A 234 -18.27 -4.82 -9.69
C GLY A 234 -19.34 -3.78 -9.35
N LEU A 235 -19.07 -2.47 -9.51
CA LEU A 235 -20.07 -1.43 -9.29
C LEU A 235 -20.63 -0.99 -10.64
N GLY A 236 -21.81 -1.53 -10.94
CA GLY A 236 -22.55 -1.28 -12.16
C GLY A 236 -22.64 0.20 -12.51
N SER A 237 -22.29 0.49 -13.76
CA SER A 237 -22.80 1.63 -14.49
C SER A 237 -24.34 1.51 -14.52
N SER A 238 -25.03 2.16 -13.59
CA SER A 238 -26.48 2.38 -13.71
C SER A 238 -26.68 3.44 -14.79
N LYS A 239 -26.62 3.03 -16.06
CA LYS A 239 -27.20 3.80 -17.15
C LYS A 239 -28.71 3.81 -16.93
N ARG A 240 -29.24 4.92 -16.39
CA ARG A 240 -30.67 5.21 -16.40
C ARG A 240 -31.16 5.08 -17.84
N LYS A 241 -31.97 4.05 -18.12
CA LYS A 241 -32.73 3.94 -19.36
C LYS A 241 -34.01 4.73 -19.11
N ARG A 242 -34.18 5.77 -19.92
CA ARG A 242 -35.33 6.67 -19.98
C ARG A 242 -36.58 5.83 -20.30
N ASP A 243 -37.65 6.09 -19.56
CA ASP A 243 -38.97 5.51 -19.73
C ASP A 243 -39.49 5.72 -21.16
N GLU A 244 -40.06 4.66 -21.74
CA GLU A 244 -41.05 4.72 -22.81
C GLU A 244 -42.05 3.60 -22.54
N ASP A 245 -43.31 4.00 -22.44
CA ASP A 245 -44.50 3.24 -22.09
C ASP A 245 -44.75 2.03 -23.00
N ASN A 246 -45.27 0.93 -22.44
CA ASN A 246 -46.45 0.30 -23.04
C ASN A 246 -47.12 -0.72 -22.09
N ASP A 247 -48.44 -0.59 -22.01
CA ASP A 247 -49.41 -1.46 -21.34
C ASP A 247 -49.34 -2.92 -21.80
N SER A 248 -49.63 -3.87 -20.90
CA SER A 248 -50.72 -4.85 -21.08
C SER A 248 -50.81 -5.84 -19.91
N GLU A 249 -52.06 -6.26 -19.69
CA GLU A 249 -52.64 -6.89 -18.51
C GLU A 249 -52.40 -8.40 -18.34
N ASP A 250 -52.74 -8.86 -17.13
CA ASP A 250 -53.45 -10.10 -16.81
C ASP A 250 -52.82 -11.48 -17.08
N VAL A 251 -52.71 -12.31 -16.02
CA VAL A 251 -53.65 -13.40 -15.68
C VAL A 251 -53.00 -14.28 -14.60
N ALA A 252 -53.74 -14.51 -13.51
CA ALA A 252 -53.45 -15.47 -12.46
C ALA A 252 -53.75 -16.92 -12.89
N SER A 253 -52.98 -17.92 -12.42
CA SER A 253 -53.49 -19.24 -11.97
C SER A 253 -52.41 -20.27 -11.63
N ASP A 254 -52.53 -20.80 -10.40
CA ASP A 254 -52.80 -22.22 -10.10
C ASP A 254 -51.68 -23.20 -9.65
N GLU A 255 -51.89 -23.68 -8.42
CA GLU A 255 -51.70 -25.01 -7.80
C GLU A 255 -50.40 -25.83 -7.93
N GLY A 256 -49.98 -26.37 -6.76
CA GLY A 256 -49.48 -27.75 -6.69
C GLY A 256 -48.09 -27.98 -6.09
N ALA A 257 -48.00 -28.09 -4.76
CA ALA A 257 -46.95 -28.87 -4.08
C ALA A 257 -47.45 -30.32 -3.83
N PRO A 258 -46.65 -31.32 -3.38
CA PRO A 258 -45.20 -31.37 -3.17
C PRO A 258 -44.52 -32.63 -3.79
N GLY A 259 -43.30 -32.49 -4.30
CA GLY A 259 -42.43 -33.61 -4.68
C GLY A 259 -41.55 -34.07 -3.52
N ARG A 260 -41.75 -35.31 -3.04
CA ARG A 260 -40.87 -36.04 -2.12
C ARG A 260 -39.42 -35.98 -2.61
N ARG A 261 -38.51 -35.43 -1.80
CA ARG A 261 -37.07 -35.73 -1.89
C ARG A 261 -36.65 -36.54 -0.69
N ALA A 262 -36.00 -37.65 -1.01
CA ALA A 262 -35.41 -38.59 -0.09
C ALA A 262 -34.44 -37.89 0.87
N GLU A 263 -34.51 -38.33 2.12
CA GLU A 263 -33.58 -38.03 3.19
C GLU A 263 -32.17 -38.54 2.81
N GLU A 264 -31.26 -37.62 2.52
CA GLU A 264 -29.83 -37.85 2.75
C GLU A 264 -29.53 -37.39 4.19
N PRO A 265 -28.86 -38.21 5.02
CA PRO A 265 -28.49 -37.79 6.37
C PRO A 265 -27.33 -36.80 6.28
N ALA A 266 -27.66 -35.51 6.19
CA ALA A 266 -26.71 -34.46 6.49
C ALA A 266 -26.34 -34.58 7.97
N GLN A 267 -25.08 -34.95 8.25
CA GLN A 267 -24.47 -34.58 9.52
C GLN A 267 -24.53 -33.05 9.62
N GLU A 268 -25.56 -32.54 10.28
CA GLU A 268 -25.61 -31.17 10.79
C GLU A 268 -24.47 -31.02 11.80
N ALA A 269 -23.27 -30.73 11.30
CA ALA A 269 -22.31 -29.98 12.07
C ALA A 269 -23.00 -28.65 12.37
N ALA A 270 -23.61 -28.54 13.55
CA ALA A 270 -24.28 -27.34 14.02
C ALA A 270 -23.39 -26.13 13.70
N MET A 271 -23.77 -25.37 12.67
CA MET A 271 -22.99 -24.23 12.21
C MET A 271 -22.97 -23.24 13.37
N THR A 272 -21.84 -23.17 14.08
CA THR A 272 -21.71 -22.27 15.22
C THR A 272 -21.79 -20.85 14.70
N LEU A 273 -22.89 -20.17 15.03
CA LEU A 273 -23.12 -18.78 14.71
C LEU A 273 -22.26 -17.88 15.61
N PHE A 274 -21.74 -16.80 15.03
CA PHE A 274 -21.18 -15.69 15.75
C PHE A 274 -22.30 -14.82 16.30
N THR A 275 -22.18 -14.46 17.57
CA THR A 275 -23.20 -13.73 18.34
C THR A 275 -22.66 -12.42 18.92
N SER A 276 -21.36 -12.13 18.78
CA SER A 276 -20.74 -10.93 19.33
C SER A 276 -19.61 -10.40 18.44
N MET A 277 -19.46 -9.08 18.40
CA MET A 277 -18.38 -8.40 17.67
C MET A 277 -16.97 -8.81 18.12
N ASP A 278 -16.78 -9.21 19.39
CA ASP A 278 -15.47 -9.62 19.92
C ASP A 278 -14.93 -10.90 19.26
N GLN A 279 -15.82 -11.70 18.69
CA GLN A 279 -15.48 -12.96 18.01
C GLN A 279 -14.84 -12.73 16.63
N SER A 280 -14.85 -11.48 16.12
CA SER A 280 -14.24 -11.15 14.83
C SER A 280 -12.73 -10.94 14.90
N GLY A 281 -12.17 -10.75 16.10
CA GLY A 281 -10.76 -10.36 16.27
C GLY A 281 -10.43 -8.95 15.77
N ILE A 282 -11.44 -8.16 15.38
CA ILE A 282 -11.29 -6.77 14.95
C ILE A 282 -11.18 -5.87 16.18
N ARG A 283 -10.27 -4.91 16.13
CA ARG A 283 -10.13 -3.89 17.18
C ARG A 283 -11.17 -2.78 16.99
N TRP A 284 -12.44 -3.09 17.21
CA TRP A 284 -13.57 -2.17 17.05
C TRP A 284 -13.41 -0.85 17.81
N THR A 285 -12.77 -0.90 18.97
CA THR A 285 -12.48 0.27 19.81
C THR A 285 -11.55 1.28 19.17
N ASP A 286 -10.66 0.86 18.27
CA ASP A 286 -9.66 1.74 17.66
C ASP A 286 -10.29 2.69 16.61
N GLY A 287 -11.42 2.27 16.02
CA GLY A 287 -12.18 3.04 15.05
C GLY A 287 -13.44 3.69 15.63
N ASP A 288 -13.69 3.55 16.93
CA ASP A 288 -14.89 4.05 17.58
C ASP A 288 -14.78 5.55 17.88
N LEU A 289 -15.25 6.37 16.94
CA LEU A 289 -15.29 7.83 17.06
C LEU A 289 -16.29 8.31 18.11
N ALA A 290 -17.28 7.49 18.48
CA ALA A 290 -18.26 7.85 19.50
C ALA A 290 -17.66 7.85 20.92
N LYS A 291 -16.59 7.07 21.16
CA LYS A 291 -15.89 7.02 22.46
C LYS A 291 -14.84 8.12 22.62
N GLY A 292 -14.28 8.61 21.53
CA GLY A 292 -13.27 9.66 21.52
C GLY A 292 -13.81 10.94 20.90
N GLN A 293 -14.33 11.85 21.71
CA GLN A 293 -14.75 13.16 21.21
C GLN A 293 -13.50 13.98 20.86
N TRP A 294 -13.12 13.97 19.58
CA TRP A 294 -12.08 14.86 19.11
C TRP A 294 -12.59 16.30 19.12
N VAL A 295 -11.78 17.17 19.72
CA VAL A 295 -12.04 18.60 19.78
C VAL A 295 -10.81 19.31 19.23
N LEU A 296 -11.04 20.15 18.23
CA LEU A 296 -10.00 21.01 17.67
C LEU A 296 -9.38 21.87 18.79
N SER A 297 -8.04 21.90 18.86
CA SER A 297 -7.35 22.67 19.89
C SER A 297 -7.71 24.17 19.84
N SER A 298 -7.66 24.82 20.99
CA SER A 298 -7.94 26.26 21.11
C SER A 298 -7.03 27.09 20.20
N ALA A 299 -5.75 26.72 20.10
CA ALA A 299 -4.80 27.36 19.19
C ALA A 299 -5.23 27.23 17.72
N ALA A 300 -5.60 26.03 17.28
CA ALA A 300 -6.03 25.82 15.90
C ALA A 300 -7.37 26.50 15.57
N LYS A 301 -8.30 26.57 16.54
CA LYS A 301 -9.54 27.35 16.41
C LYS A 301 -9.25 28.82 16.16
N VAL A 302 -8.37 29.43 16.98
CA VAL A 302 -7.98 30.83 16.82
C VAL A 302 -7.36 31.09 15.45
N VAL A 303 -6.49 30.19 14.97
CA VAL A 303 -5.88 30.30 13.64
C VAL A 303 -6.93 30.19 12.52
N LEU A 304 -7.82 29.20 12.58
CA LEU A 304 -8.88 29.04 11.58
C LEU A 304 -9.83 30.25 11.56
N ASP A 305 -10.25 30.74 12.72
CA ASP A 305 -11.14 31.91 12.84
C ASP A 305 -10.47 33.16 12.28
N ARG A 306 -9.20 33.39 12.62
CA ARG A 306 -8.42 34.51 12.08
C ARG A 306 -8.38 34.46 10.56
N ARG A 307 -8.16 33.28 9.97
CA ARG A 307 -8.04 33.12 8.51
C ARG A 307 -9.39 33.20 7.81
N GLN A 308 -10.46 32.67 8.39
CA GLN A 308 -11.82 32.86 7.89
C GLN A 308 -12.21 34.34 7.85
N ARG A 309 -11.84 35.13 8.85
CA ARG A 309 -12.06 36.59 8.87
C ARG A 309 -11.29 37.32 7.78
N VAL A 310 -10.05 36.91 7.50
CA VAL A 310 -9.25 37.46 6.39
C VAL A 310 -9.90 37.12 5.05
N ASP A 311 -10.36 35.88 4.85
CA ASP A 311 -11.03 35.45 3.63
C ASP A 311 -12.38 36.18 3.41
N THR A 312 -13.16 36.41 4.48
CA THR A 312 -14.46 37.13 4.38
C THR A 312 -14.28 38.63 4.17
N ALA A 313 -13.28 39.27 4.79
CA ALA A 313 -12.97 40.69 4.57
C ALA A 313 -12.47 40.99 3.14
N VAL A 314 -11.87 40.01 2.49
CA VAL A 314 -11.43 40.10 1.09
C VAL A 314 -12.61 39.93 0.10
N GLY A 315 -13.65 39.19 0.49
CA GLY A 315 -14.83 38.92 -0.36
C GLY A 315 -15.89 40.03 -0.37
N SER A 316 -15.88 40.96 0.59
CA SER A 316 -16.89 42.02 0.72
C SER A 316 -16.48 43.39 0.14
N GLY A 317 -15.30 43.50 -0.47
CA GLY A 317 -14.83 44.75 -1.07
C GLY A 317 -15.18 44.83 -2.56
N GLU A 318 -15.97 45.84 -2.94
CA GLU A 318 -16.22 46.21 -4.33
C GLU A 318 -14.90 46.27 -5.13
N GLN A 319 -14.87 45.54 -6.26
CA GLN A 319 -13.92 45.68 -7.37
C GLN A 319 -12.47 46.06 -7.00
N ARG A 320 -11.78 45.24 -6.20
CA ARG A 320 -10.31 45.21 -6.24
C ARG A 320 -9.87 44.15 -7.26
N THR A 321 -9.26 44.60 -8.35
CA THR A 321 -8.79 43.77 -9.48
C THR A 321 -7.69 42.78 -9.11
N LEU A 322 -7.05 42.90 -7.94
CA LEU A 322 -6.07 41.94 -7.43
C LEU A 322 -6.24 41.74 -5.92
N ARG A 323 -6.19 40.48 -5.49
CA ARG A 323 -6.24 40.09 -4.07
C ARG A 323 -4.98 40.64 -3.37
N PRO A 324 -5.11 41.39 -2.25
CA PRO A 324 -3.94 41.87 -1.51
C PRO A 324 -3.10 40.70 -1.03
N MET A 325 -1.78 40.84 -1.10
CA MET A 325 -0.84 39.80 -0.71
C MET A 325 -0.92 39.57 0.82
N PRO A 326 -1.14 38.32 1.27
CA PRO A 326 -1.39 38.05 2.69
C PRO A 326 -0.14 38.03 3.58
N ILE A 327 1.05 37.92 2.98
CA ILE A 327 2.35 38.02 3.67
C ILE A 327 3.17 39.07 2.94
N VAL A 328 3.57 40.14 3.63
CA VAL A 328 4.35 41.25 3.04
C VAL A 328 5.69 41.49 3.73
N ASP A 329 5.92 40.88 4.89
CA ASP A 329 7.15 41.05 5.67
C ASP A 329 7.59 39.76 6.37
N ALA A 330 8.84 39.73 6.84
CA ALA A 330 9.44 38.56 7.46
C ALA A 330 8.76 38.16 8.79
N SER A 331 8.17 39.11 9.53
CA SER A 331 7.46 38.82 10.78
C SER A 331 6.14 38.08 10.50
N GLN A 332 5.45 38.44 9.42
CA GLN A 332 4.26 37.76 8.94
C GLN A 332 4.58 36.36 8.39
N LEU A 333 5.73 36.18 7.75
CA LEU A 333 6.20 34.86 7.33
C LEU A 333 6.41 33.92 8.53
N VAL A 334 7.08 34.40 9.59
CA VAL A 334 7.30 33.59 10.81
C VAL A 334 5.97 33.24 11.48
N ALA A 335 5.04 34.19 11.58
CA ALA A 335 3.70 33.93 12.10
C ALA A 335 2.95 32.90 11.24
N ALA A 336 3.01 33.02 9.91
CA ALA A 336 2.39 32.08 8.98
C ALA A 336 2.97 30.67 9.08
N GLN A 337 4.29 30.53 9.27
CA GLN A 337 4.94 29.24 9.50
C GLN A 337 4.51 28.61 10.84
N GLY A 338 4.36 29.42 11.88
CA GLY A 338 3.81 28.99 13.18
C GLY A 338 2.38 28.49 13.06
N ASP A 339 1.51 29.28 12.41
CA ASP A 339 0.12 28.91 12.12
C ASP A 339 0.05 27.61 11.30
N TYR A 340 0.96 27.43 10.33
CA TYR A 340 1.06 26.22 9.52
C TYR A 340 1.41 24.99 10.36
N ALA A 341 2.38 25.11 11.27
CA ALA A 341 2.76 24.01 12.15
C ALA A 341 1.61 23.58 13.07
N ILE A 342 0.87 24.54 13.62
CA ILE A 342 -0.30 24.29 14.48
C ILE A 342 -1.39 23.54 13.70
N LEU A 343 -1.78 24.06 12.54
CA LEU A 343 -2.83 23.42 11.72
C LEU A 343 -2.39 22.05 11.18
N ARG A 344 -1.09 21.87 10.86
CA ARG A 344 -0.56 20.62 10.32
C ARG A 344 -0.60 19.50 11.37
N LYS A 345 -0.35 19.83 12.63
CA LYS A 345 -0.46 18.87 13.73
C LYS A 345 -1.90 18.35 13.85
N GLU A 346 -2.88 19.24 13.93
CA GLU A 346 -4.31 18.87 14.00
C GLU A 346 -4.75 18.07 12.78
N TYR A 347 -4.27 18.44 11.59
CA TYR A 347 -4.56 17.70 10.36
C TYR A 347 -4.07 16.24 10.43
N ILE A 348 -2.85 16.01 10.96
CA ILE A 348 -2.31 14.66 11.13
C ILE A 348 -3.15 13.86 12.13
N ASP A 349 -3.56 14.48 13.23
CA ASP A 349 -4.38 13.83 14.26
C ASP A 349 -5.75 13.42 13.70
N VAL A 350 -6.40 14.33 12.96
CA VAL A 350 -7.69 14.07 12.28
C VAL A 350 -7.56 12.98 11.22
N TYR A 351 -6.52 13.07 10.38
CA TYR A 351 -6.23 12.06 9.37
C TYR A 351 -6.02 10.68 9.99
N GLY A 352 -5.26 10.61 11.09
CA GLY A 352 -5.02 9.37 11.82
C GLY A 352 -6.29 8.72 12.35
N MET A 353 -7.25 9.50 12.88
CA MET A 353 -8.55 8.98 13.33
C MET A 353 -9.40 8.45 12.16
N LEU A 354 -9.48 9.22 11.07
CA LEU A 354 -10.21 8.79 9.87
C LEU A 354 -9.62 7.49 9.31
N LYS A 355 -8.29 7.37 9.30
CA LYS A 355 -7.61 6.16 8.82
C LYS A 355 -7.87 4.95 9.72
N ARG A 356 -7.92 5.13 11.04
CA ARG A 356 -8.28 4.04 11.96
C ARG A 356 -9.71 3.55 11.75
N LEU A 357 -10.68 4.47 11.60
CA LEU A 357 -12.07 4.11 11.29
C LEU A 357 -12.16 3.37 9.95
N GLU A 358 -11.45 3.83 8.93
CA GLU A 358 -11.40 3.16 7.61
C GLU A 358 -10.87 1.72 7.75
N ASN A 359 -9.74 1.53 8.41
CA ASN A 359 -9.14 0.21 8.62
C ASN A 359 -10.10 -0.75 9.36
N VAL A 360 -10.79 -0.27 10.40
CA VAL A 360 -11.78 -1.07 11.14
C VAL A 360 -12.98 -1.41 10.26
N SER A 361 -13.45 -0.46 9.46
CA SER A 361 -14.57 -0.66 8.54
C SER A 361 -14.25 -1.65 7.42
N GLU A 362 -13.03 -1.60 6.89
CA GLU A 362 -12.54 -2.58 5.90
C GLU A 362 -12.41 -3.97 6.50
N ALA A 363 -11.81 -4.09 7.69
CA ALA A 363 -11.69 -5.36 8.40
C ALA A 363 -13.08 -5.96 8.70
N ALA A 364 -14.03 -5.12 9.15
CA ALA A 364 -15.42 -5.49 9.38
C ALA A 364 -16.09 -6.02 8.11
N ARG A 365 -15.90 -5.34 6.99
CA ARG A 365 -16.46 -5.77 5.70
C ARG A 365 -15.87 -7.11 5.25
N GLY A 366 -14.55 -7.27 5.30
CA GLY A 366 -13.88 -8.51 4.93
C GLY A 366 -14.31 -9.68 5.83
N TRP A 367 -14.49 -9.42 7.13
CA TRP A 367 -14.99 -10.41 8.06
C TRP A 367 -16.44 -10.81 7.78
N CYS A 368 -17.32 -9.84 7.52
CA CYS A 368 -18.71 -10.11 7.13
C CYS A 368 -18.81 -10.92 5.84
N GLN A 369 -18.01 -10.59 4.83
CA GLN A 369 -17.99 -11.32 3.56
C GLN A 369 -17.54 -12.76 3.75
N SER A 370 -16.51 -12.98 4.57
CA SER A 370 -15.95 -14.31 4.85
C SER A 370 -16.88 -15.18 5.72
N ASN A 371 -17.80 -14.56 6.47
CA ASN A 371 -18.63 -15.23 7.47
C ASN A 371 -20.14 -14.98 7.30
N ALA A 372 -20.61 -14.62 6.10
CA ALA A 372 -21.99 -14.18 5.85
C ALA A 372 -23.06 -15.17 6.36
N ASN A 373 -22.79 -16.47 6.24
CA ASN A 373 -23.72 -17.56 6.66
C ASN A 373 -23.57 -17.95 8.14
N ARG A 374 -22.66 -17.29 8.87
CA ARG A 374 -22.32 -17.62 10.26
C ARG A 374 -22.59 -16.46 11.22
N ILE A 375 -23.14 -15.35 10.76
CA ILE A 375 -23.44 -14.17 11.59
C ILE A 375 -24.89 -14.24 12.06
N SER A 376 -25.12 -14.21 13.38
CA SER A 376 -26.47 -14.16 13.95
C SER A 376 -27.18 -12.84 13.62
N GLY A 377 -28.52 -12.84 13.74
CA GLY A 377 -29.32 -11.62 13.59
C GLY A 377 -28.94 -10.55 14.63
N GLU A 378 -28.75 -10.97 15.89
CA GLU A 378 -28.37 -10.07 16.99
C GLU A 378 -27.02 -9.38 16.75
N LEU A 379 -26.03 -10.13 16.24
CA LEU A 379 -24.73 -9.58 15.89
C LEU A 379 -24.82 -8.61 14.70
N ARG A 380 -25.66 -8.92 13.71
CA ARG A 380 -25.89 -8.02 12.57
C ARG A 380 -26.47 -6.69 13.04
N GLU A 381 -27.41 -6.71 13.96
CA GLU A 381 -27.96 -5.50 14.58
C GLU A 381 -26.93 -4.76 15.41
N GLU A 382 -26.11 -5.46 16.20
CA GLU A 382 -25.02 -4.85 16.98
C GLU A 382 -24.03 -4.11 16.07
N MET A 383 -23.64 -4.73 14.96
CA MET A 383 -22.75 -4.11 13.97
C MET A 383 -23.41 -2.91 13.27
N GLN A 384 -24.69 -3.02 12.92
CA GLN A 384 -25.45 -1.90 12.34
C GLN A 384 -25.52 -0.71 13.31
N ARG A 385 -25.78 -0.98 14.60
CA ARG A 385 -25.77 0.03 15.66
C ARG A 385 -24.40 0.68 15.79
N TRP A 386 -23.33 -0.11 15.72
CA TRP A 386 -21.96 0.41 15.75
C TRP A 386 -21.69 1.36 14.58
N PHE A 387 -22.00 0.97 13.34
CA PHE A 387 -21.81 1.82 12.16
C PHE A 387 -22.68 3.09 12.20
N ALA A 388 -23.96 2.97 12.58
CA ALA A 388 -24.85 4.11 12.73
C ALA A 388 -24.32 5.12 13.76
N ALA A 389 -23.74 4.65 14.86
CA ALA A 389 -23.12 5.51 15.87
C ALA A 389 -21.90 6.30 15.35
N GLN A 390 -21.26 5.85 14.26
CA GLN A 390 -20.10 6.54 13.67
C GLN A 390 -20.47 7.64 12.66
N GLU A 391 -21.67 7.62 12.07
CA GLU A 391 -22.02 8.53 10.96
C GLU A 391 -21.93 10.02 11.35
N HIS A 392 -22.49 10.40 12.51
CA HIS A 392 -22.49 11.79 12.95
C HIS A 392 -21.09 12.31 13.35
N PRO A 393 -20.30 11.58 14.17
CA PRO A 393 -18.90 11.94 14.42
C PRO A 393 -18.07 12.02 13.13
N TRP A 394 -18.26 11.06 12.21
CA TRP A 394 -17.52 10.98 10.95
C TRP A 394 -17.80 12.19 10.04
N THR A 395 -19.08 12.56 9.86
CA THR A 395 -19.45 13.74 9.06
C THR A 395 -18.84 15.03 9.64
N THR A 396 -18.89 15.19 10.96
CA THR A 396 -18.28 16.33 11.67
C THR A 396 -16.76 16.36 11.49
N LEU A 397 -16.12 15.19 11.58
CA LEU A 397 -14.68 15.05 11.46
C LEU A 397 -14.21 15.31 10.02
N ILE A 398 -14.94 14.85 9.01
CA ILE A 398 -14.67 15.15 7.60
C ILE A 398 -14.83 16.63 7.28
N ALA A 399 -15.87 17.28 7.79
CA ALA A 399 -16.05 18.72 7.61
C ALA A 399 -14.86 19.49 8.19
N SER A 400 -14.42 19.11 9.39
CA SER A 400 -13.24 19.69 10.05
C SER A 400 -11.95 19.41 9.28
N PHE A 401 -11.78 18.18 8.78
CA PHE A 401 -10.65 17.78 7.94
C PHE A 401 -10.56 18.62 6.66
N ASN A 402 -11.68 18.81 5.96
CA ASN A 402 -11.74 19.62 4.75
C ASN A 402 -11.39 21.09 5.02
N ASN A 403 -11.88 21.65 6.13
CA ASN A 403 -11.55 23.00 6.54
C ASN A 403 -10.06 23.16 6.87
N LEU A 404 -9.48 22.23 7.64
CA LEU A 404 -8.05 22.19 7.94
C LEU A 404 -7.22 22.05 6.67
N HIS A 405 -7.60 21.15 5.77
CA HIS A 405 -6.91 20.91 4.51
C HIS A 405 -6.88 22.16 3.63
N LYS A 406 -8.05 22.80 3.46
CA LYS A 406 -8.17 24.05 2.69
C LYS A 406 -7.30 25.15 3.29
N ALA A 407 -7.38 25.35 4.61
CA ALA A 407 -6.58 26.37 5.30
C ALA A 407 -5.07 26.09 5.15
N LEU A 408 -4.62 24.85 5.36
CA LEU A 408 -3.22 24.46 5.21
C LEU A 408 -2.71 24.67 3.79
N TYR A 409 -3.48 24.26 2.79
CA TYR A 409 -3.12 24.44 1.38
C TYR A 409 -2.95 25.92 1.05
N GLN A 410 -3.91 26.74 1.47
CA GLN A 410 -3.88 28.18 1.24
C GLN A 410 -2.69 28.83 1.96
N LEU A 411 -2.40 28.45 3.21
CA LEU A 411 -1.24 28.96 3.96
C LEU A 411 0.09 28.59 3.33
N LYS A 412 0.21 27.34 2.88
CA LYS A 412 1.39 26.87 2.17
C LYS A 412 1.64 27.69 0.92
N ARG A 413 0.60 27.92 0.12
CA ARG A 413 0.68 28.74 -1.09
C ARG A 413 1.10 30.17 -0.78
N GLU A 414 0.52 30.79 0.25
CA GLU A 414 0.88 32.16 0.65
C GLU A 414 2.34 32.28 1.09
N ILE A 415 2.85 31.28 1.83
CA ILE A 415 4.26 31.18 2.22
C ILE A 415 5.15 31.01 0.98
N GLU A 416 4.80 30.10 0.07
CA GLU A 416 5.55 29.86 -1.17
C GLU A 416 5.57 31.10 -2.07
N ASP A 417 4.42 31.76 -2.25
CA ASP A 417 4.31 32.99 -3.03
C ASP A 417 5.21 34.10 -2.46
N TYR A 418 5.25 34.26 -1.13
CA TYR A 418 6.15 35.22 -0.47
C TYR A 418 7.63 34.89 -0.67
N VAL A 419 8.02 33.63 -0.46
CA VAL A 419 9.42 33.19 -0.64
C VAL A 419 9.87 33.40 -2.09
N ASN A 420 9.04 32.99 -3.06
CA ASN A 420 9.35 33.16 -4.49
C ASN A 420 9.49 34.63 -4.87
N LEU A 421 8.57 35.49 -4.40
CA LEU A 421 8.63 36.93 -4.69
C LEU A 421 9.85 37.62 -4.07
N ARG A 422 10.29 37.15 -2.90
CA ARG A 422 11.54 37.60 -2.28
C ARG A 422 12.77 37.14 -3.06
N GLU A 423 12.79 35.88 -3.49
CA GLU A 423 13.87 35.32 -4.32
C GLU A 423 13.98 36.02 -5.69
N TRP A 424 12.86 36.45 -6.26
CA TRP A 424 12.82 37.24 -7.49
C TRP A 424 13.16 38.73 -7.28
N GLY A 425 13.43 39.16 -6.05
CA GLY A 425 13.76 40.55 -5.72
C GLY A 425 12.59 41.52 -5.83
N VAL A 426 11.35 41.02 -5.87
CA VAL A 426 10.12 41.84 -5.89
C VAL A 426 9.79 42.36 -4.49
N LEU A 427 10.12 41.58 -3.46
CA LEU A 427 9.97 41.95 -2.05
C LEU A 427 11.35 41.95 -1.41
N SER A 428 11.63 43.00 -0.62
CA SER A 428 12.90 43.17 0.12
C SER A 428 12.88 42.43 1.46
#